data_AF-A0AAW2JDL9-F1
#
_entry.id   AF-A0AAW2JDL9-F1
#
_cell.length_a   1.000
_cell.length_b   1.000
_cell.length_c   1.000
_cell.angle_alpha   90.00
_cell.angle_beta   90.00
_cell.angle_gamma   90.00
#
_symmetry.space_group_name_H-M   'P 1'
#
loop_
_entity.id
_entity.type
_entity.pdbx_description
1 polymer ?
#
loop_
_entity_poly.entity_id
_entity_poly.type
_entity_poly.pdbx_seq_one_letter_code
_entity_poly.pdbx_strand_id
1 'polypeptide(L)'
;MVLNMNLTASGGDESQRTGDDGINNKSSCQNVDSSAINNEELNRKRYYHHTPQQIQELEEFFKQCPYPNNNQREELSTKLGLESLQVKFWFKNKRNQLKTWDQHHKNSKFHAENDELRAKNMMYKEALTNACCRACGHAIIAGISSNEHCLRVENARLREKIDDLAAIVAELVGKPLVDDATIPSTTSSTIDMEFVRQIKGKNKIEE
;
A
#
# COMPACT_ATOMS: atom_id res chain seq x y z
N MET A 1 -19.97 27.41 4.14
CA MET A 1 -20.36 26.22 3.33
C MET A 1 -20.85 25.17 4.32
N VAL A 2 -22.17 25.02 4.44
CA VAL A 2 -22.79 24.10 5.40
C VAL A 2 -22.82 22.72 4.74
N LEU A 3 -21.99 21.80 5.20
CA LEU A 3 -22.01 20.41 4.71
C LEU A 3 -23.26 19.72 5.25
N ASN A 4 -24.26 19.65 4.39
CA ASN A 4 -25.46 18.86 4.60
C ASN A 4 -25.07 17.37 4.50
N MET A 5 -25.01 16.66 5.62
CA MET A 5 -24.70 15.22 5.66
C MET A 5 -25.95 14.41 5.96
N ASN A 6 -26.86 14.36 4.98
CA ASN A 6 -27.86 13.30 4.88
C ASN A 6 -27.33 12.24 3.91
N LEU A 7 -26.72 11.17 4.42
CA LEU A 7 -26.61 9.93 3.65
C LEU A 7 -27.00 8.73 4.51
N THR A 8 -28.18 8.23 4.17
CA THR A 8 -28.75 6.93 4.48
C THR A 8 -27.78 5.82 4.06
N ALA A 9 -27.24 5.07 5.00
CA ALA A 9 -26.50 3.84 4.73
C ALA A 9 -27.49 2.67 4.70
N SER A 10 -27.86 2.25 3.49
CA SER A 10 -28.57 1.00 3.20
C SER A 10 -27.88 0.34 2.01
N GLY A 11 -27.69 -0.98 2.08
CA GLY A 11 -27.26 -1.81 0.95
C GLY A 11 -25.77 -2.08 0.92
N GLY A 12 -25.41 -3.35 1.00
CA GLY A 12 -24.03 -3.83 1.04
C GLY A 12 -23.36 -3.86 -0.32
N ASP A 13 -22.06 -4.11 -0.29
CA ASP A 13 -21.38 -4.80 -1.38
C ASP A 13 -20.18 -5.58 -0.81
N GLU A 14 -20.29 -6.89 -0.94
CA GLU A 14 -19.30 -7.89 -0.56
C GLU A 14 -18.54 -8.22 -1.84
N SER A 15 -17.27 -7.84 -1.91
CA SER A 15 -16.41 -8.26 -3.01
C SER A 15 -15.00 -8.62 -2.53
N GLN A 16 -14.81 -9.94 -2.52
CA GLN A 16 -13.68 -10.69 -3.05
C GLN A 16 -12.29 -10.39 -2.49
N ARG A 17 -11.87 -11.23 -1.54
CA ARG A 17 -10.45 -11.55 -1.30
C ARG A 17 -10.17 -12.94 -1.85
N THR A 18 -9.38 -13.03 -2.90
CA THR A 18 -8.74 -14.26 -3.36
C THR A 18 -7.44 -14.47 -2.59
N GLY A 19 -7.30 -15.64 -1.96
CA GLY A 19 -6.09 -16.09 -1.30
C GLY A 19 -6.14 -17.61 -1.18
N ASP A 20 -5.44 -18.27 -2.09
CA ASP A 20 -5.17 -19.70 -2.20
C ASP A 20 -4.19 -20.15 -1.11
N ASP A 21 -4.39 -21.37 -0.59
CA ASP A 21 -3.38 -22.33 -0.10
C ASP A 21 -4.02 -23.37 0.86
N GLY A 22 -3.94 -24.65 0.51
CA GLY A 22 -3.91 -25.74 1.51
C GLY A 22 -4.79 -26.97 1.26
N ILE A 23 -4.20 -27.99 0.65
CA ILE A 23 -4.75 -29.31 0.28
C ILE A 23 -4.99 -30.23 1.51
N ASN A 24 -6.17 -30.89 1.55
CA ASN A 24 -6.41 -32.35 1.65
C ASN A 24 -7.37 -32.89 2.74
N ASN A 25 -8.47 -33.49 2.25
CA ASN A 25 -9.28 -34.63 2.71
C ASN A 25 -9.43 -34.97 4.21
N LYS A 26 -10.69 -35.09 4.66
CA LYS A 26 -11.33 -36.40 4.93
C LYS A 26 -12.87 -36.32 5.15
N SER A 27 -13.61 -37.05 4.31
CA SER A 27 -14.86 -37.83 4.57
C SER A 27 -16.13 -37.11 5.08
N SER A 28 -17.23 -37.07 4.31
CA SER A 28 -18.33 -38.06 4.25
C SER A 28 -19.15 -38.10 5.57
N CYS A 29 -20.48 -37.95 5.66
CA CYS A 29 -21.59 -38.16 4.71
C CYS A 29 -22.95 -37.73 5.35
N GLN A 30 -23.95 -37.59 4.47
CA GLN A 30 -25.38 -37.91 4.63
C GLN A 30 -26.35 -36.90 5.28
N ASN A 31 -27.26 -36.45 4.40
CA ASN A 31 -28.58 -35.92 4.69
C ASN A 31 -29.45 -36.95 5.44
N VAL A 32 -30.15 -36.50 6.47
CA VAL A 32 -31.38 -37.12 6.95
C VAL A 32 -32.45 -36.06 7.18
N ASP A 33 -33.67 -36.51 6.94
CA ASP A 33 -34.92 -35.81 6.68
C ASP A 33 -35.45 -34.94 7.83
N SER A 34 -36.26 -33.99 7.40
CA SER A 34 -37.16 -33.09 8.11
C SER A 34 -37.88 -33.73 9.29
N SER A 35 -37.84 -33.11 10.46
CA SER A 35 -38.99 -32.89 11.36
C SER A 35 -38.56 -32.18 12.65
N ALA A 36 -39.18 -31.02 12.88
CA ALA A 36 -39.38 -30.40 14.19
C ALA A 36 -38.14 -30.11 15.06
N ILE A 37 -37.52 -28.94 14.86
CA ILE A 37 -36.88 -28.22 15.97
C ILE A 37 -37.50 -26.82 16.07
N ASN A 38 -38.56 -26.78 16.87
CA ASN A 38 -38.81 -25.79 17.92
C ASN A 38 -38.52 -24.32 17.58
N ASN A 39 -39.58 -23.63 17.18
CA ASN A 39 -40.13 -22.34 17.63
C ASN A 39 -39.39 -21.53 18.73
N GLU A 40 -38.06 -21.39 18.65
CA GLU A 40 -37.22 -20.61 19.57
C GLU A 40 -36.54 -19.41 18.87
N GLU A 41 -36.95 -19.08 17.64
CA GLU A 41 -36.31 -18.05 16.82
C GLU A 41 -36.92 -16.64 16.97
N LEU A 42 -38.03 -16.48 17.72
CA LEU A 42 -38.76 -15.20 17.80
C LEU A 42 -38.50 -14.38 19.08
N ASN A 43 -37.59 -14.79 19.95
CA ASN A 43 -37.22 -14.01 21.15
C ASN A 43 -35.87 -13.29 21.01
N ARG A 44 -35.50 -12.92 19.77
CA ARG A 44 -34.49 -11.88 19.55
C ARG A 44 -35.08 -10.58 20.12
N LYS A 45 -34.62 -10.15 21.30
CA LYS A 45 -34.98 -8.88 21.95
C LYS A 45 -35.29 -7.83 20.89
N ARG A 46 -36.58 -7.47 20.74
CA ARG A 46 -37.05 -6.55 19.70
C ARG A 46 -36.27 -5.25 19.84
N TYR A 47 -35.29 -5.06 18.97
CA TYR A 47 -34.46 -3.86 18.98
C TYR A 47 -35.35 -2.68 18.63
N TYR A 48 -35.53 -1.76 19.57
CA TYR A 48 -36.36 -0.58 19.35
C TYR A 48 -35.54 0.48 18.62
N HIS A 49 -36.03 0.94 17.47
CA HIS A 49 -35.42 2.03 16.73
C HIS A 49 -35.96 3.37 17.24
N HIS A 50 -35.05 4.33 17.47
CA HIS A 50 -35.44 5.70 17.78
C HIS A 50 -36.24 6.30 16.62
N THR A 51 -37.25 7.09 16.95
CA THR A 51 -38.03 7.83 15.94
C THR A 51 -37.17 8.93 15.31
N PRO A 52 -37.49 9.40 14.09
CA PRO A 52 -36.76 10.51 13.48
C PRO A 52 -36.74 11.77 14.35
N GLN A 53 -37.84 12.07 15.06
CA GLN A 53 -37.91 13.20 16.00
C GLN A 53 -36.96 13.02 17.18
N GLN A 54 -36.86 11.81 17.75
CA GLN A 54 -35.92 11.51 18.82
C GLN A 54 -34.47 11.67 18.34
N ILE A 55 -34.15 11.16 17.15
CA ILE A 55 -32.82 11.29 16.55
C ILE A 55 -32.48 12.78 16.33
N GLN A 56 -33.40 13.56 15.78
CA GLN A 56 -33.20 14.98 15.52
C GLN A 56 -32.87 15.76 16.80
N GLU A 57 -33.63 15.56 17.88
CA GLU A 57 -33.39 16.21 19.18
C GLU A 57 -32.05 15.79 19.78
N LEU A 58 -31.70 14.50 19.69
CA LEU A 58 -30.41 13.98 20.14
C LEU A 58 -29.25 14.59 19.33
N GLU A 59 -29.39 14.73 18.02
CA GLU A 59 -28.40 15.35 17.14
C GLU A 59 -28.27 16.86 17.40
N GLU A 60 -29.37 17.56 17.62
CA GLU A 60 -29.36 18.99 17.95
C GLU A 60 -28.65 19.27 19.28
N PHE A 61 -28.90 18.43 20.28
CA PHE A 61 -28.19 18.50 21.56
C PHE A 61 -26.71 18.12 21.39
N PHE A 62 -26.40 17.11 20.57
CA PHE A 62 -25.02 16.66 20.34
C PHE A 62 -24.12 17.75 19.78
N LYS A 63 -24.64 18.61 18.88
CA LYS A 63 -23.90 19.77 18.34
C LYS A 63 -23.41 20.71 19.44
N GLN A 64 -24.17 20.83 20.53
CA GLN A 64 -23.86 21.73 21.65
C GLN A 64 -23.05 21.02 22.75
N CYS A 65 -23.38 19.75 23.04
CA CYS A 65 -22.72 18.97 24.08
C CYS A 65 -22.55 17.49 23.66
N PRO A 66 -21.40 17.13 23.06
CA PRO A 66 -21.11 15.76 22.64
C PRO A 66 -20.91 14.75 23.78
N TYR A 67 -20.70 15.24 25.01
CA TYR A 67 -20.42 14.45 26.21
C TYR A 67 -21.36 14.85 27.36
N PRO A 68 -22.65 14.49 27.30
CA PRO A 68 -23.61 14.84 28.34
C PRO A 68 -23.27 14.19 29.68
N ASN A 69 -23.40 14.97 30.76
CA ASN A 69 -23.29 14.51 32.14
C ASN A 69 -24.55 13.74 32.58
N ASN A 70 -24.60 13.25 33.83
CA ASN A 70 -25.74 12.43 34.27
C ASN A 70 -27.07 13.20 34.26
N ASN A 71 -27.10 14.43 34.77
CA ASN A 71 -28.32 15.23 34.85
C ASN A 71 -28.87 15.57 33.46
N GLN A 72 -27.99 15.93 32.52
CA GLN A 72 -28.37 16.19 31.13
C GLN A 72 -28.93 14.94 30.44
N ARG A 73 -28.42 13.75 30.77
CA ARG A 73 -28.99 12.49 30.26
C ARG A 73 -30.38 12.24 30.81
N GLU A 74 -30.62 12.47 32.11
CA GLU A 74 -31.94 12.31 32.72
C GLU A 74 -32.97 13.31 32.16
N GLU A 75 -32.54 14.54 31.89
CA GLU A 75 -33.39 15.56 31.26
C GLU A 75 -33.79 15.16 29.84
N LEU A 76 -32.82 14.73 29.02
CA LEU A 76 -33.06 14.25 27.66
C LEU A 76 -33.91 12.97 27.64
N SER A 77 -33.68 12.05 28.58
CA SER A 77 -34.43 10.80 28.67
C SER A 77 -35.90 11.08 28.97
N THR A 78 -36.16 11.99 29.91
CA THR A 78 -37.53 12.45 30.25
C THR A 78 -38.19 13.15 29.05
N LYS A 79 -37.48 14.08 28.40
CA LYS A 79 -38.00 14.82 27.24
C LYS A 79 -38.38 13.91 26.06
N LEU A 80 -37.59 12.86 25.83
CA LEU A 80 -37.71 12.00 24.65
C LEU A 80 -38.46 10.68 24.91
N GLY A 81 -38.85 10.41 26.16
CA GLY A 81 -39.47 9.15 26.56
C GLY A 81 -38.54 7.95 26.38
N LEU A 82 -37.24 8.16 26.61
CA LEU A 82 -36.20 7.13 26.49
C LEU A 82 -35.65 6.76 27.87
N GLU A 83 -34.99 5.61 27.99
CA GLU A 83 -34.18 5.29 29.16
C GLU A 83 -32.87 6.09 29.13
N SER A 84 -32.41 6.60 30.28
CA SER A 84 -31.13 7.32 30.43
C SER A 84 -29.94 6.53 29.85
N LEU A 85 -30.00 5.19 29.94
CA LEU A 85 -29.00 4.31 29.35
C LEU A 85 -29.03 4.30 27.80
N GLN A 86 -30.20 4.37 27.18
CA GLN A 86 -30.33 4.49 25.72
C GLN A 86 -29.70 5.79 25.23
N VAL A 87 -29.95 6.90 25.95
CA VAL A 87 -29.30 8.20 25.68
C VAL A 87 -27.79 8.04 25.79
N LYS A 88 -27.27 7.46 26.89
CA LYS A 88 -25.83 7.22 27.05
C LYS A 88 -25.22 6.43 25.89
N PHE A 89 -25.89 5.36 25.44
CA PHE A 89 -25.41 4.53 24.34
C PHE A 89 -25.50 5.24 22.99
N TRP A 90 -26.55 6.02 22.76
CA TRP A 90 -26.68 6.80 21.54
C TRP A 90 -25.51 7.79 21.39
N PHE A 91 -25.19 8.55 22.44
CA PHE A 91 -24.06 9.49 22.41
C PHE A 91 -22.71 8.77 22.23
N LYS A 92 -22.52 7.61 22.86
CA LYS A 92 -21.33 6.78 22.65
C LYS A 92 -21.24 6.33 21.18
N ASN A 93 -22.34 5.85 20.61
CA ASN A 93 -22.38 5.37 19.24
C ASN A 93 -22.16 6.51 18.24
N LYS A 94 -22.79 7.66 18.43
CA LYS A 94 -22.62 8.84 17.57
C LYS A 94 -21.16 9.29 17.49
N ARG A 95 -20.45 9.31 18.63
CA ARG A 95 -19.00 9.62 18.65
C ARG A 95 -18.18 8.57 17.91
N ASN A 96 -18.47 7.30 18.12
CA ASN A 96 -17.78 6.21 17.41
C ASN A 96 -18.02 6.30 15.90
N GLN A 97 -19.26 6.55 15.47
CA GLN A 97 -19.62 6.74 14.06
C GLN A 97 -18.81 7.87 13.43
N LEU A 98 -18.72 9.03 14.09
CA LEU A 98 -17.92 10.16 13.60
C LEU A 98 -16.44 9.81 13.48
N LYS A 99 -15.88 9.13 14.50
CA LYS A 99 -14.48 8.68 14.47
C LYS A 99 -14.23 7.72 13.31
N THR A 100 -15.12 6.75 13.09
CA THR A 100 -15.01 5.79 11.99
C THR A 100 -15.12 6.49 10.64
N TRP A 101 -16.06 7.42 10.49
CA TRP A 101 -16.23 8.18 9.25
C TRP A 101 -14.99 9.03 8.93
N ASP A 102 -14.45 9.74 9.91
CA ASP A 102 -13.22 10.53 9.78
C ASP A 102 -12.02 9.64 9.43
N GLN A 103 -11.88 8.49 10.09
CA GLN A 103 -10.82 7.53 9.79
C GLN A 103 -10.94 6.99 8.36
N HIS A 104 -12.14 6.62 7.92
CA HIS A 104 -12.38 6.14 6.56
C HIS A 104 -12.07 7.23 5.53
N HIS A 105 -12.50 8.47 5.77
CA HIS A 105 -12.22 9.60 4.88
C HIS A 105 -10.72 9.87 4.75
N LYS A 106 -9.99 9.88 5.88
CA LYS A 106 -8.54 10.02 5.90
C LYS A 106 -7.85 8.88 5.17
N ASN A 107 -8.25 7.64 5.45
CA ASN A 107 -7.67 6.46 4.82
C ASN A 107 -7.92 6.45 3.30
N SER A 108 -9.13 6.79 2.85
CA SER A 108 -9.47 6.93 1.43
C SER A 108 -8.59 7.99 0.75
N LYS A 109 -8.37 9.14 1.40
CA LYS A 109 -7.46 10.17 0.89
C LYS A 109 -6.02 9.66 0.75
N PHE A 110 -5.50 8.98 1.77
CA PHE A 110 -4.15 8.39 1.71
C PHE A 110 -4.03 7.31 0.64
N HIS A 111 -5.06 6.48 0.43
CA HIS A 111 -5.07 5.49 -0.65
C HIS A 111 -5.00 6.16 -2.03
N ALA A 112 -5.84 7.17 -2.27
CA ALA A 112 -5.83 7.92 -3.53
C ALA A 112 -4.46 8.54 -3.82
N GLU A 113 -3.83 9.17 -2.81
CA GLU A 113 -2.49 9.74 -2.94
C GLU A 113 -1.43 8.65 -3.19
N ASN A 114 -1.53 7.49 -2.52
CA ASN A 114 -0.60 6.39 -2.72
C ASN A 114 -0.70 5.82 -4.14
N ASP A 115 -1.91 5.68 -4.67
CA ASP A 115 -2.16 5.19 -6.02
C ASP A 115 -1.62 6.17 -7.06
N GLU A 116 -1.79 7.47 -6.83
CA GLU A 116 -1.20 8.52 -7.67
C GLU A 116 0.34 8.45 -7.65
N LEU A 117 0.94 8.32 -6.47
CA LEU A 117 2.39 8.18 -6.34
C LEU A 117 2.91 6.91 -7.01
N ARG A 118 2.20 5.79 -6.89
CA ARG A 118 2.53 4.54 -7.58
C ARG A 118 2.46 4.70 -9.09
N ALA A 119 1.41 5.35 -9.61
CA ALA A 119 1.26 5.63 -11.04
C ALA A 119 2.41 6.52 -11.55
N LYS A 120 2.73 7.62 -10.85
CA LYS A 120 3.87 8.48 -11.19
C LYS A 120 5.20 7.72 -11.14
N ASN A 121 5.41 6.89 -10.12
CA ASN A 121 6.62 6.08 -9.98
C ASN A 121 6.76 5.08 -11.13
N MET A 122 5.65 4.46 -11.54
CA MET A 122 5.59 3.57 -12.70
C MET A 122 5.98 4.32 -13.97
N MET A 123 5.41 5.50 -14.21
CA MET A 123 5.75 6.34 -15.37
C MET A 123 7.22 6.75 -15.39
N TYR A 124 7.79 7.15 -14.24
CA TYR A 124 9.21 7.50 -14.17
C TYR A 124 10.11 6.29 -14.43
N LYS A 125 9.77 5.12 -13.88
CA LYS A 125 10.50 3.88 -14.15
C LYS A 125 10.44 3.50 -15.63
N GLU A 126 9.26 3.56 -16.23
CA GLU A 126 9.09 3.28 -17.66
C GLU A 126 9.88 4.27 -18.53
N ALA A 127 9.83 5.57 -18.23
CA ALA A 127 10.61 6.58 -18.94
C ALA A 127 12.12 6.32 -18.82
N LEU A 128 12.60 5.88 -17.67
CA LEU A 128 13.99 5.49 -17.47
C LEU A 128 14.36 4.21 -18.23
N THR A 129 13.47 3.20 -18.23
CA THR A 129 13.67 1.96 -18.99
C THR A 129 13.68 2.20 -20.49
N ASN A 130 12.83 3.10 -21.00
CA ASN A 130 12.71 3.42 -22.41
C ASN A 130 13.68 4.50 -22.88
N ALA A 131 14.47 5.10 -21.98
CA ALA A 131 15.51 6.04 -22.37
C ALA A 131 16.64 5.27 -23.07
N CYS A 132 17.02 5.67 -24.28
CA CYS A 132 18.07 5.03 -25.07
C CYS A 132 19.24 5.99 -25.35
N CYS A 133 20.49 5.48 -25.47
CA CYS A 133 21.61 6.29 -25.99
C CYS A 133 21.34 6.59 -27.48
N ARG A 134 21.21 7.87 -27.85
CA ARG A 134 20.93 8.29 -29.25
C ARG A 134 22.00 7.88 -30.26
N ALA A 135 23.21 7.57 -29.79
CA ALA A 135 24.34 7.18 -30.63
C ALA A 135 24.39 5.66 -30.97
N CYS A 136 23.90 4.77 -30.09
CA CYS A 136 23.97 3.32 -30.29
C CYS A 136 22.63 2.58 -30.16
N GLY A 137 21.53 3.27 -29.88
CA GLY A 137 20.17 2.71 -29.82
C GLY A 137 19.85 1.82 -28.62
N HIS A 138 20.82 1.54 -27.74
CA HIS A 138 20.61 0.69 -26.57
C HIS A 138 19.87 1.43 -25.44
N ALA A 139 18.98 0.70 -24.77
CA ALA A 139 18.29 1.17 -23.57
C ALA A 139 19.30 1.44 -22.44
N ILE A 140 19.08 2.51 -21.68
CA ILE A 140 19.81 2.81 -20.46
C ILE A 140 19.39 1.76 -19.43
N ILE A 141 20.21 0.72 -19.30
CA ILE A 141 20.02 -0.32 -18.28
C ILE A 141 20.11 0.36 -16.91
N ALA A 142 19.13 0.06 -16.04
CA ALA A 142 19.10 0.57 -14.68
C ALA A 142 20.46 0.37 -13.98
N GLY A 143 21.16 1.48 -13.70
CA GLY A 143 22.45 1.49 -13.02
C GLY A 143 23.67 1.83 -13.88
N ILE A 144 23.56 1.97 -15.20
CA ILE A 144 24.67 2.39 -16.07
C ILE A 144 24.29 3.70 -16.75
N SER A 145 25.11 4.75 -16.60
CA SER A 145 24.81 6.03 -17.26
C SER A 145 24.86 5.89 -18.79
N SER A 146 24.06 6.69 -19.52
CA SER A 146 24.07 6.69 -21.00
C SER A 146 25.48 6.84 -21.58
N ASN A 147 26.33 7.63 -20.94
CA ASN A 147 27.71 7.86 -21.36
C ASN A 147 28.60 6.65 -21.10
N GLU A 148 28.42 5.97 -19.97
CA GLU A 148 29.19 4.78 -19.61
C GLU A 148 28.89 3.61 -20.55
N HIS A 149 27.62 3.39 -20.92
CA HIS A 149 27.27 2.38 -21.90
C HIS A 149 27.90 2.68 -23.28
N CYS A 150 27.79 3.93 -23.74
CA CYS A 150 28.36 4.34 -25.01
C CYS A 150 29.91 4.28 -25.02
N LEU A 151 30.59 4.55 -23.90
CA LEU A 151 32.03 4.30 -23.73
C LEU A 151 32.40 2.81 -23.75
N ARG A 152 31.58 1.93 -23.19
CA ARG A 152 31.83 0.47 -23.24
C ARG A 152 31.74 -0.06 -24.68
N VAL A 153 30.75 0.41 -25.45
CA VAL A 153 30.61 0.06 -26.88
C VAL A 153 31.82 0.54 -27.68
N GLU A 154 32.24 1.79 -27.47
CA GLU A 154 33.41 2.33 -28.18
C GLU A 154 34.72 1.63 -27.78
N ASN A 155 34.91 1.29 -26.50
CA ASN A 155 36.06 0.52 -26.06
C ASN A 155 36.11 -0.88 -26.69
N ALA A 156 34.97 -1.54 -26.88
CA ALA A 156 34.91 -2.82 -27.58
C ALA A 156 35.35 -2.67 -29.06
N ARG A 157 34.85 -1.64 -29.73
CA ARG A 157 35.23 -1.31 -31.12
C ARG A 157 36.72 -1.01 -31.27
N LEU A 158 37.29 -0.26 -30.33
CA LEU A 158 38.72 0.05 -30.33
C LEU A 158 39.58 -1.19 -30.08
N ARG A 159 39.13 -2.12 -29.24
CA ARG A 159 39.81 -3.40 -29.00
C ARG A 159 39.85 -4.27 -30.25
N GLU A 160 38.71 -4.44 -30.94
CA GLU A 160 38.67 -5.16 -32.22
C GLU A 160 39.65 -4.57 -33.23
N LYS A 161 39.72 -3.23 -33.32
CA LYS A 161 40.66 -2.55 -34.21
C LYS A 161 42.13 -2.74 -33.82
N ILE A 162 42.41 -2.87 -32.52
CA ILE A 162 43.75 -3.22 -32.02
C ILE A 162 44.08 -4.66 -32.40
N ASP A 163 43.14 -5.59 -32.24
CA ASP A 163 43.32 -7.00 -32.58
C ASP A 163 43.57 -7.18 -34.09
N ASP A 164 42.81 -6.49 -34.95
CA ASP A 164 43.02 -6.48 -36.40
C ASP A 164 44.40 -5.96 -36.78
N LEU A 165 44.83 -4.83 -36.19
CA LEU A 165 46.16 -4.27 -36.45
C LEU A 165 47.26 -5.18 -35.91
N ALA A 166 47.06 -5.81 -34.75
CA ALA A 166 47.98 -6.77 -34.18
C ALA A 166 48.13 -8.00 -35.08
N ALA A 167 47.05 -8.48 -35.70
CA ALA A 167 47.08 -9.57 -36.67
C ALA A 167 47.89 -9.18 -37.92
N ILE A 168 47.65 -7.99 -38.49
CA ILE A 168 48.42 -7.48 -39.64
C ILE A 168 49.91 -7.33 -39.30
N VAL A 169 50.23 -6.81 -38.11
CA VAL A 169 51.63 -6.66 -37.66
C VAL A 169 52.28 -8.03 -37.46
N ALA A 170 51.57 -9.00 -36.89
CA ALA A 170 52.06 -10.37 -36.72
C ALA A 170 52.34 -11.04 -38.09
N GLU A 171 51.51 -10.79 -39.08
CA GLU A 171 51.69 -11.28 -40.46
C GLU A 171 52.90 -10.64 -41.16
N LEU A 172 53.18 -9.37 -40.91
CA LEU A 172 54.30 -8.63 -41.51
C LEU A 172 55.65 -8.88 -40.80
N VAL A 173 55.64 -9.11 -39.48
CA VAL A 173 56.85 -9.19 -38.65
C VAL A 173 57.18 -10.63 -38.21
N GLY A 174 56.26 -11.59 -38.38
CA GLY A 174 56.50 -13.01 -38.12
C GLY A 174 56.63 -13.39 -36.64
N LYS A 175 56.25 -12.51 -35.71
CA LYS A 175 56.19 -12.77 -34.26
C LYS A 175 54.92 -12.18 -33.65
N PRO A 176 54.23 -12.91 -32.76
CA PRO A 176 53.09 -12.35 -32.03
C PRO A 176 53.61 -11.35 -31.01
N LEU A 177 53.12 -10.12 -31.04
CA LEU A 177 53.45 -9.08 -30.06
C LEU A 177 52.46 -9.18 -28.88
N VAL A 178 52.59 -10.22 -28.06
CA VAL A 178 51.91 -10.29 -26.76
C VAL A 178 52.86 -10.91 -25.73
N ASP A 179 53.80 -10.11 -25.24
CA ASP A 179 54.37 -10.33 -23.91
C ASP A 179 53.58 -9.46 -22.92
N ASP A 180 52.75 -10.15 -22.14
CA ASP A 180 52.27 -9.83 -20.79
C ASP A 180 52.40 -8.36 -20.34
N ALA A 181 51.51 -7.51 -20.85
CA ALA A 181 51.07 -6.35 -20.10
C ALA A 181 49.78 -6.75 -19.38
N THR A 182 49.93 -7.25 -18.16
CA THR A 182 48.90 -7.26 -17.13
C THR A 182 48.16 -5.92 -17.19
N ILE A 183 47.00 -5.90 -17.83
CA ILE A 183 46.03 -4.81 -17.65
C ILE A 183 45.49 -5.09 -16.25
N PRO A 184 45.73 -4.23 -15.25
CA PRO A 184 45.03 -4.38 -13.99
C PRO A 184 43.55 -4.28 -14.32
N SER A 185 42.85 -5.40 -14.18
CA SER A 185 41.42 -5.44 -14.03
C SER A 185 41.14 -4.61 -12.78
N THR A 186 40.91 -3.31 -12.97
CA THR A 186 40.25 -2.48 -11.98
C THR A 186 38.95 -3.19 -11.70
N THR A 187 38.95 -3.90 -10.57
CA THR A 187 37.80 -4.49 -9.98
C THR A 187 36.74 -3.40 -9.97
N SER A 188 35.62 -3.74 -10.61
CA SER A 188 34.29 -3.25 -10.28
C SER A 188 34.32 -2.70 -8.86
N SER A 189 34.07 -1.40 -8.71
CA SER A 189 33.77 -0.77 -7.43
C SER A 189 32.44 -1.34 -6.93
N THR A 190 32.46 -2.62 -6.56
CA THR A 190 31.53 -3.22 -5.64
C THR A 190 31.80 -2.49 -4.35
N ILE A 191 30.97 -1.47 -4.10
CA ILE A 191 30.86 -0.84 -2.80
C ILE A 191 30.86 -1.98 -1.79
N ASP A 192 31.89 -1.99 -0.95
CA ASP A 192 32.02 -2.96 0.11
C ASP A 192 30.80 -2.84 1.02
N MET A 193 29.85 -3.77 0.84
CA MET A 193 28.60 -3.82 1.60
C MET A 193 28.87 -4.12 3.09
N GLU A 194 30.09 -4.56 3.43
CA GLU A 194 30.60 -4.70 4.80
C GLU A 194 30.78 -3.30 5.43
N PHE A 195 31.35 -2.34 4.70
CA PHE A 195 31.53 -0.95 5.16
C PHE A 195 30.21 -0.21 5.33
N VAL A 196 29.22 -0.46 4.46
CA VAL A 196 27.86 0.12 4.58
C VAL A 196 27.10 -0.46 5.78
N ARG A 197 27.32 -1.74 6.12
CA ARG A 197 26.79 -2.34 7.37
C ARG A 197 27.48 -1.76 8.61
N GLN A 198 28.78 -1.47 8.53
CA GLN A 198 29.55 -0.85 9.62
C GLN A 198 29.05 0.56 9.98
N ILE A 199 28.56 1.33 9.00
CA ILE A 199 28.00 2.68 9.23
C ILE A 199 26.58 2.61 9.83
N LYS A 200 25.78 1.60 9.47
CA LYS A 200 24.42 1.43 10.01
C LYS A 200 24.38 0.96 11.46
N GLY A 201 25.48 0.40 11.99
CA GLY A 201 25.61 -0.01 13.39
C GLY A 201 26.00 1.09 14.38
N LYS A 202 26.40 2.29 13.90
CA LYS A 202 26.92 3.37 14.76
C LYS A 202 25.95 4.51 15.05
N ASN A 203 24.73 4.48 14.52
CA ASN A 203 23.69 5.48 14.77
C ASN A 203 22.49 4.90 15.52
N LYS A 204 22.74 4.15 16.60
CA LYS A 204 21.69 3.71 17.52
C LYS A 204 22.17 3.80 18.98
N ILE A 205 21.65 4.85 19.64
CA ILE A 205 21.47 5.07 21.10
C ILE A 205 22.64 5.73 21.84
N GLU A 206 22.65 7.06 21.81
CA GLU A 206 22.62 7.86 23.05
C GLU A 206 21.39 8.79 22.95
N GLU A 207 20.27 8.31 23.49
CA GLU A 207 19.19 9.00 24.23
C GLU A 207 18.01 8.03 24.43
#